data_AF-A0A926PWS4-F1
#
_entry.id   AF-A0A926PWS4-F1
#
_cell.length_a   1.000
_cell.length_b   1.000
_cell.length_c   1.000
_cell.angle_alpha   90.00
_cell.angle_beta   90.00
_cell.angle_gamma   90.00
#
_symmetry.space_group_name_H-M   'P 1'
#
loop_
_entity.id
_entity.type
_entity.pdbx_description
1 polymer ?
#
loop_
_entity_poly.entity_id
_entity_poly.type
_entity_poly.pdbx_seq_one_letter_code
_entity_poly.pdbx_strand_id
1 'polypeptide(L)'
;MAASQPLTGIELIDCAKANAEQGVTVAAELCGYGQNISRFQQSLEQACRQIGVEISSLSDLITDQQTVIQTGGIEVAPDTPDEL
;
A
#
# COMPACT_ATOMS: atom_id res chain seq x y z
N MET A 1 1.92 24.07 -8.51
CA MET A 1 3.01 24.06 -7.52
C MET A 1 3.37 22.60 -7.31
N ALA A 2 4.45 22.11 -7.92
CA ALA A 2 4.99 20.81 -7.54
C ALA A 2 5.66 20.99 -6.17
N ALA A 3 5.40 20.08 -5.23
CA ALA A 3 6.09 20.10 -3.95
C ALA A 3 7.60 20.11 -4.22
N SER A 4 8.31 21.13 -3.74
CA SER A 4 9.76 21.26 -3.98
C SER A 4 10.57 20.18 -3.25
N GLN A 5 9.89 19.37 -2.44
CA GLN A 5 10.43 18.26 -1.67
C GLN A 5 9.49 17.05 -1.84
N PRO A 6 10.03 15.83 -1.94
CA PRO A 6 9.23 14.62 -2.04
C PRO A 6 8.36 14.45 -0.79
N LEU A 7 7.07 14.17 -1.00
CA LEU A 7 6.15 13.86 0.09
C LEU A 7 6.54 12.54 0.75
N THR A 8 6.28 12.40 2.05
CA THR A 8 6.58 11.17 2.81
C THR A 8 5.46 10.85 3.78
N GLY A 9 5.43 9.62 4.31
CA GLY A 9 4.44 9.19 5.29
C GLY A 9 3.01 9.30 4.75
N ILE A 10 2.07 9.78 5.57
CA ILE A 10 0.64 9.84 5.23
C ILE A 10 0.38 10.76 4.03
N GLU A 11 1.10 11.88 3.90
CA GLU A 11 0.92 12.80 2.77
C GLU A 11 1.32 12.16 1.43
N LEU A 12 2.33 11.28 1.44
CA LEU A 12 2.69 10.50 0.27
C LEU A 12 1.59 9.52 -0.10
N ILE A 13 1.01 8.83 0.88
CA ILE A 13 -0.07 7.86 0.66
C ILE A 13 -1.30 8.55 0.09
N ASP A 14 -1.70 9.69 0.65
CA ASP A 14 -2.86 10.46 0.19
C ASP A 14 -2.64 10.99 -1.24
N CYS A 15 -1.47 11.58 -1.50
CA CYS A 15 -1.09 12.02 -2.84
C CYS A 15 -1.06 10.86 -3.85
N ALA A 16 -0.47 9.72 -3.47
CA ALA A 16 -0.42 8.54 -4.31
C ALA A 16 -1.82 8.02 -4.62
N LYS A 17 -2.70 7.92 -3.62
CA LYS A 17 -4.11 7.51 -3.80
C LYS A 17 -4.87 8.43 -4.75
N ALA A 18 -4.77 9.74 -4.53
CA ALA A 18 -5.46 10.74 -5.36
C ALA A 18 -5.02 10.69 -6.83
N ASN A 19 -3.80 10.21 -7.11
CA ASN A 19 -3.23 10.17 -8.44
C ASN A 19 -3.02 8.76 -9.00
N ALA A 20 -3.43 7.72 -8.26
CA ALA A 20 -3.22 6.33 -8.66
C ALA A 20 -3.95 5.97 -9.95
N GLU A 21 -5.13 6.55 -10.20
CA GLU A 21 -5.89 6.37 -11.44
C GLU A 21 -5.16 6.95 -12.67
N GLN A 22 -4.28 7.94 -12.46
CA GLN A 22 -3.48 8.55 -13.54
C GLN A 22 -2.19 7.75 -13.85
N GLY A 23 -1.87 6.76 -13.00
CA GLY A 23 -0.70 5.90 -13.14
C GLY A 23 0.52 6.38 -12.36
N VAL A 24 1.48 5.45 -12.22
CA VAL A 24 2.64 5.60 -11.31
C VAL A 24 3.57 6.75 -11.67
N THR A 25 3.72 7.05 -12.96
CA THR A 25 4.57 8.15 -13.42
C THR A 25 4.01 9.50 -13.01
N VAL A 26 2.72 9.72 -13.28
CA VAL A 26 2.04 10.98 -12.94
C VAL A 26 1.99 11.17 -11.43
N ALA A 27 1.67 10.11 -10.69
CA ALA A 27 1.68 10.15 -9.23
C ALA A 27 3.07 10.52 -8.67
N ALA A 28 4.15 9.92 -9.18
CA ALA A 28 5.51 10.24 -8.74
C ALA A 28 5.88 11.70 -9.00
N GLU A 29 5.52 12.25 -10.16
CA GLU A 29 5.78 13.66 -10.48
C GLU A 29 5.01 14.59 -9.54
N LEU A 30 3.72 14.33 -9.32
CA LEU A 30 2.87 15.15 -8.47
C LEU A 30 3.24 15.05 -6.98
N CYS A 31 3.72 13.89 -6.53
CA CYS A 31 4.17 13.69 -5.15
C CYS A 31 5.61 14.15 -4.89
N GLY A 32 6.27 14.80 -5.87
CA GLY A 32 7.59 15.44 -5.70
C GLY A 32 8.79 14.54 -5.98
N TYR A 33 8.59 13.37 -6.58
CA TYR A 33 9.66 12.44 -6.98
C TYR A 33 10.10 12.62 -8.44
N GLY A 34 9.31 13.34 -9.25
CA GLY A 34 9.59 13.54 -10.66
C GLY A 34 9.60 12.20 -11.40
N GLN A 35 10.67 11.93 -12.14
CA GLN A 35 10.85 10.67 -12.87
C GLN A 35 11.45 9.54 -12.02
N ASN A 36 11.70 9.75 -10.72
CA ASN A 36 12.30 8.74 -9.85
C ASN A 36 11.25 7.74 -9.32
N ILE A 37 10.67 6.94 -10.23
CA ILE A 37 9.59 6.00 -9.92
C ILE A 37 10.02 4.95 -8.89
N SER A 38 11.27 4.49 -8.96
CA SER A 38 11.81 3.53 -7.98
C SER A 38 11.86 4.11 -6.56
N ARG A 39 12.24 5.39 -6.41
CA ARG A 39 12.24 6.07 -5.11
C ARG A 39 10.83 6.30 -4.60
N PHE A 40 9.91 6.68 -5.49
CA PHE A 40 8.50 6.86 -5.17
C PHE A 40 7.90 5.57 -4.60
N GLN A 41 8.07 4.44 -5.31
CA GLN A 41 7.56 3.15 -4.85
C GLN A 41 8.13 2.72 -3.50
N GLN A 42 9.45 2.81 -3.32
CA GLN A 42 10.07 2.46 -2.04
C GLN A 42 9.56 3.31 -0.88
N SER A 43 9.41 4.62 -1.08
CA SER A 43 8.87 5.50 -0.04
C SER A 43 7.39 5.24 0.22
N LEU A 44 6.62 4.91 -0.82
CA LEU A 44 5.19 4.60 -0.71
C LEU A 44 4.97 3.29 0.06
N GLU A 45 5.71 2.24 -0.28
CA GLU A 45 5.69 0.97 0.46
C GLU A 45 6.08 1.17 1.92
N GLN A 46 7.14 1.95 2.18
CA GLN A 46 7.56 2.25 3.54
C GLN A 46 6.48 3.02 4.31
N ALA A 47 5.85 4.01 3.68
CA ALA A 47 4.78 4.80 4.30
C ALA A 47 3.55 3.92 4.61
N CYS A 48 3.14 3.05 3.69
CA CYS A 48 2.07 2.09 3.92
C CYS A 48 2.40 1.12 5.06
N ARG A 49 3.62 0.57 5.09
CA ARG A 49 4.05 -0.33 6.18
C ARG A 49 4.02 0.36 7.54
N GLN A 50 4.35 1.65 7.61
CA GLN A 50 4.30 2.43 8.86
C GLN A 50 2.89 2.53 9.46
N ILE A 51 1.85 2.45 8.63
CA ILE A 51 0.45 2.44 9.08
C ILE A 51 -0.15 1.03 9.14
N GLY A 52 0.67 -0.02 8.99
CA GLY A 52 0.24 -1.42 9.05
C GLY A 52 -0.43 -1.93 7.77
N VAL A 53 -0.22 -1.25 6.64
CA VAL A 53 -0.75 -1.65 5.32
C VAL A 53 0.41 -2.15 4.46
N GLU A 54 0.27 -3.35 3.88
CA GLU A 54 1.24 -3.86 2.91
C GLU A 54 0.64 -3.75 1.51
N ILE A 55 1.35 -3.08 0.61
CA ILE A 55 0.95 -2.91 -0.78
C ILE A 55 2.03 -3.52 -1.69
N SER A 56 1.64 -4.08 -2.82
CA SER A 56 2.60 -4.53 -3.85
C SER A 56 2.79 -3.51 -4.97
N SER A 57 1.86 -2.57 -5.14
CA SER A 57 1.88 -1.61 -6.25
C SER A 57 0.96 -0.42 -5.97
N LEU A 58 1.15 0.69 -6.70
CA LEU A 58 0.29 1.88 -6.59
C LEU A 58 -1.20 1.55 -6.79
N SER A 59 -1.52 0.65 -7.73
CA SER A 59 -2.91 0.25 -8.02
C SER A 59 -3.59 -0.44 -6.83
N ASP A 60 -2.83 -1.02 -5.91
CA ASP A 60 -3.36 -1.67 -4.71
C ASP A 60 -3.97 -0.66 -3.73
N LEU A 61 -3.60 0.62 -3.82
CA LEU A 61 -4.17 1.69 -3.01
C LEU A 61 -5.57 2.14 -3.46
N ILE A 62 -5.95 1.87 -4.71
CA ILE A 62 -7.26 2.22 -5.29
C ILE A 62 -8.12 1.00 -5.59
N THR A 63 -7.49 -0.15 -5.75
CA THR A 63 -8.22 -1.41 -5.85
C THR A 63 -8.56 -1.79 -4.42
N ASP A 64 -9.85 -1.96 -4.13
CA ASP A 64 -10.33 -2.64 -2.92
C ASP A 64 -9.94 -4.13 -3.04
N GLN A 65 -8.65 -4.42 -3.13
CA GLN A 65 -8.18 -5.74 -2.84
C GLN A 65 -8.21 -5.85 -1.34
N GLN A 66 -9.37 -6.31 -0.88
CA GLN A 66 -9.52 -7.22 0.24
C GLN A 66 -8.56 -8.41 0.08
N THR A 67 -7.25 -8.16 -0.04
CA THR A 67 -6.24 -9.15 0.34
C THR A 67 -6.26 -9.10 1.84
N VAL A 68 -7.33 -9.69 2.40
CA VAL A 68 -7.24 -10.42 3.65
C VAL A 68 -5.93 -11.16 3.51
N ILE A 69 -4.89 -10.68 4.20
CA ILE A 69 -3.73 -11.50 4.47
C ILE A 69 -4.36 -12.69 5.16
N GLN A 70 -4.58 -13.75 4.37
CA GLN A 70 -4.85 -15.10 4.83
C GLN A 70 -3.57 -15.49 5.56
N THR A 71 -3.35 -14.84 6.69
CA THR A 71 -2.55 -15.32 7.78
C THR A 71 -3.11 -16.71 7.96
N GLY A 72 -2.31 -17.72 7.61
CA GLY A 72 -2.67 -19.12 7.67
C GLY A 72 -3.06 -19.50 9.09
N GLY A 73 -4.27 -19.10 9.49
CA GLY A 73 -4.99 -19.64 10.60
C GLY A 73 -5.40 -21.01 10.13
N ILE A 74 -4.56 -21.98 10.41
CA ILE A 74 -4.97 -23.36 10.60
C ILE A 74 -6.37 -23.37 11.22
N GLU A 75 -7.39 -23.77 10.44
CA GLU A 75 -8.63 -24.27 11.01
C GLU A 75 -8.29 -25.57 11.74
N VAL A 76 -7.72 -25.45 12.95
CA VAL A 76 -7.78 -26.52 13.94
C VAL A 76 -9.19 -26.42 14.51
N ALA A 77 -10.12 -27.13 13.88
CA ALA A 77 -11.27 -27.62 14.61
C ALA A 77 -10.71 -28.47 15.77
N PRO A 78 -11.03 -28.17 17.04
CA PRO A 78 -10.80 -29.13 18.09
C PRO A 78 -11.80 -30.26 17.84
N ASP A 79 -11.35 -31.33 17.19
CA ASP A 79 -12.04 -32.62 17.29
C ASP A 79 -11.70 -33.16 18.68
N THR A 80 -12.38 -32.61 19.69
CA THR A 80 -12.36 -33.19 21.04
C THR A 80 -13.07 -34.54 20.98
N PRO A 81 -12.40 -35.64 21.38
CA PRO A 81 -12.96 -36.96 21.32
C PRO A 81 -13.77 -37.21 22.59
N ASP A 82 -15.10 -37.14 22.54
CA ASP A 82 -15.96 -37.78 23.55
C ASP A 82 -17.44 -37.63 23.17
N GLU A 83 -18.13 -38.75 22.93
CA GLU A 83 -19.17 -39.22 23.85
C GLU A 83 -19.90 -40.44 23.25
N LEU A 84 -19.76 -41.55 23.98
CA LEU A 84 -20.69 -42.69 24.17
C LEU A 84 -20.80 -43.79 23.10
#